data_AF-A0A1M6QY00-F1
#
_entry.id   AF-A0A1M6QY00-F1
#
_cell.length_a   1.000
_cell.length_b   1.000
_cell.length_c   1.000
_cell.angle_alpha   90.00
_cell.angle_beta   90.00
_cell.angle_gamma   90.00
#
_symmetry.space_group_name_H-M   'P 1'
#
loop_
_entity.id
_entity.type
_entity.pdbx_description
1 polymer ?
#
loop_
_entity_poly.entity_id
_entity_poly.type
_entity_poly.pdbx_seq_one_letter_code
_entity_poly.pdbx_strand_id
1 'polypeptide(L)'
;MSLFKKLTAIPYLLVLLALLMPLANVSCNDEKVVAEPNLYELASGLNLETALKEPALGILHKMQSGNPAALEKFKDAMPHFPKMEPVSALYAVLIGTVIAAVFALFTPLGSIAMGMITMVAMWFFLAQLGQVNASMGIPLLKVEPGPGIQAASFMILIGTAMNLASIIRPIVDEIKAKRAAKKKS
;
A
#
# COMPACT_ATOMS: atom_id res chain seq x y z
N MET A 1 -1.06 -31.97 -2.11
CA MET A 1 -1.77 -30.73 -2.51
C MET A 1 -2.02 -29.76 -1.34
N SER A 2 -2.20 -30.24 -0.10
CA SER A 2 -2.53 -29.40 1.07
C SER A 2 -1.44 -28.42 1.49
N LEU A 3 -0.16 -28.80 1.38
CA LEU A 3 0.96 -27.96 1.82
C LEU A 3 1.16 -26.75 0.89
N PHE A 4 1.10 -26.96 -0.44
CA PHE A 4 1.15 -25.87 -1.43
C PHE A 4 -0.01 -24.87 -1.27
N LYS A 5 -1.23 -25.35 -0.99
CA LYS A 5 -2.38 -24.47 -0.70
C LYS A 5 -2.19 -23.63 0.56
N LYS A 6 -1.54 -24.16 1.61
CA LYS A 6 -1.23 -23.38 2.81
C LYS A 6 -0.14 -22.34 2.55
N LEU A 7 0.82 -22.65 1.69
CA LEU A 7 1.90 -21.73 1.31
C LEU A 7 1.40 -20.54 0.48
N THR A 8 0.25 -20.64 -0.21
CA THR A 8 -0.28 -19.51 -0.98
C THR A 8 -0.72 -18.33 -0.11
N ALA A 9 -0.94 -18.53 1.20
CA ALA A 9 -1.24 -17.45 2.14
C ALA A 9 0.00 -16.61 2.49
N ILE A 10 1.21 -17.17 2.40
CA ILE A 10 2.45 -16.51 2.84
C ILE A 10 2.70 -15.19 2.11
N PRO A 11 2.61 -15.11 0.77
CA PRO A 11 2.79 -13.83 0.08
C PRO A 11 1.83 -12.75 0.58
N TYR A 12 0.55 -13.07 0.83
CA TYR A 12 -0.40 -12.11 1.37
C TYR A 12 -0.07 -11.67 2.79
N LEU A 13 0.49 -12.55 3.64
CA LEU A 13 0.96 -12.15 4.97
C LEU A 13 2.22 -11.27 4.89
N LEU A 14 3.11 -11.52 3.92
CA LEU A 14 4.29 -10.68 3.69
C LEU A 14 3.93 -9.28 3.22
N VAL A 15 2.73 -9.06 2.65
CA VAL A 15 2.22 -7.71 2.38
C VAL A 15 2.17 -6.88 3.66
N LEU A 16 1.78 -7.46 4.81
CA LEU A 16 1.75 -6.72 6.08
C LEU A 16 3.12 -6.14 6.45
N LEU A 17 4.20 -6.88 6.17
CA LEU A 17 5.56 -6.40 6.36
C LEU A 17 5.93 -5.30 5.34
N ALA A 18 5.48 -5.44 4.10
CA ALA A 18 5.68 -4.42 3.08
C ALA A 18 4.97 -3.10 3.41
N LEU A 19 3.82 -3.16 4.09
CA LEU A 19 3.07 -1.97 4.55
C LEU A 19 3.77 -1.22 5.69
N LEU A 20 4.74 -1.84 6.37
CA LEU A 20 5.60 -1.16 7.35
C LEU A 20 6.73 -0.37 6.69
N MET A 21 7.05 -0.67 5.42
CA MET A 21 8.00 0.11 4.64
C MET A 21 7.35 1.40 4.10
N PRO A 22 8.14 2.40 3.69
CA PRO A 22 7.61 3.63 3.12
C PRO A 22 6.67 3.36 1.93
N LEU A 23 5.43 3.81 2.04
CA LEU A 23 4.42 3.65 0.99
C LEU A 23 4.56 4.69 -0.10
N ALA A 24 4.93 5.90 0.30
CA ALA A 24 5.08 7.05 -0.58
C ALA A 24 6.39 7.76 -0.24
N ASN A 25 7.02 8.30 -1.26
CA ASN A 25 8.12 9.25 -1.14
C ASN A 25 7.56 10.62 -1.50
N VAL A 26 7.65 11.56 -0.57
CA VAL A 26 7.27 12.96 -0.83
C VAL A 26 8.56 13.75 -1.04
N SER A 27 8.71 14.38 -2.20
CA SER A 27 9.89 15.20 -2.52
C SER A 27 9.50 16.63 -2.86
N CYS A 28 10.41 17.57 -2.59
CA CYS A 28 10.31 18.95 -3.07
C CYS A 28 11.10 19.07 -4.38
N ASN A 29 10.40 19.32 -5.49
CA ASN A 29 11.01 19.66 -6.79
C ASN A 29 12.10 18.66 -7.29
N ASP A 30 11.87 17.35 -7.09
CA ASP A 30 12.72 16.22 -7.52
C ASP A 30 14.11 16.09 -6.87
N GLU A 31 14.55 17.03 -6.02
CA GLU A 31 15.93 17.03 -5.53
C GLU A 31 16.14 16.22 -4.23
N LYS A 32 15.18 16.25 -3.30
CA LYS A 32 15.30 15.54 -2.01
C LYS A 32 13.97 15.02 -1.50
N VAL A 33 13.98 13.75 -1.07
CA VAL A 33 12.86 13.13 -0.35
C VAL A 33 12.78 13.73 1.04
N VAL A 34 11.67 14.40 1.32
CA VAL A 34 11.40 15.14 2.55
C VAL A 34 10.50 14.38 3.52
N ALA A 35 9.70 13.42 3.06
CA ALA A 35 8.97 12.51 3.92
C ALA A 35 8.81 11.13 3.26
N GLU A 36 8.87 10.08 4.07
CA GLU A 36 8.75 8.67 3.65
C GLU A 36 7.69 7.94 4.49
N PRO A 37 6.42 8.39 4.46
CA PRO A 37 5.41 7.86 5.36
C PRO A 37 5.07 6.39 5.03
N ASN A 38 4.95 5.58 6.08
CA ASN A 38 4.42 4.21 5.98
C ASN A 38 2.88 4.18 6.14
N LEU A 39 2.26 3.00 5.95
CA LEU A 39 0.80 2.88 6.04
C LEU A 39 0.26 3.29 7.41
N TYR A 40 0.93 2.89 8.48
CA TYR A 40 0.46 3.10 9.84
C TYR A 40 0.51 4.58 10.23
N GLU A 41 1.58 5.27 9.86
CA GLU A 41 1.75 6.70 10.11
C GLU A 41 0.68 7.53 9.39
N LEU A 42 0.37 7.18 8.14
CA LEU A 42 -0.72 7.83 7.39
C LEU A 42 -2.09 7.51 8.00
N ALA A 43 -2.31 6.27 8.41
CA ALA A 43 -3.59 5.83 8.98
C ALA A 43 -3.88 6.45 10.35
N SER A 44 -2.84 6.68 11.17
CA SER A 44 -2.94 7.20 12.53
C SER A 44 -2.73 8.73 12.65
N GLY A 45 -2.48 9.38 11.51
CA GLY A 45 -2.18 10.81 11.41
C GLY A 45 -0.68 11.06 11.53
N LEU A 46 -0.03 11.38 10.41
CA LEU A 46 1.40 11.60 10.32
C LEU A 46 1.79 12.85 11.12
N ASN A 47 2.76 12.74 12.04
CA ASN A 47 3.32 13.91 12.70
C ASN A 47 4.46 14.50 11.85
N LEU A 48 4.26 15.73 11.39
CA LEU A 48 5.20 16.41 10.50
C LEU A 48 6.54 16.73 11.16
N GLU A 49 6.58 16.92 12.48
CA GLU A 49 7.84 17.17 13.20
C GLU A 49 8.75 15.95 13.25
N THR A 50 8.19 14.74 13.20
CA THR A 50 8.98 13.51 13.22
C THR A 50 9.18 12.93 11.83
N ALA A 51 8.25 13.21 10.90
CA ALA A 51 8.26 12.63 9.56
C ALA A 51 9.07 13.45 8.54
N LEU A 52 9.22 14.76 8.75
CA LEU A 52 9.96 15.61 7.83
C LEU A 52 11.47 15.50 8.06
N LYS A 53 12.20 15.24 6.99
CA LYS A 53 13.67 15.31 6.96
C LYS A 53 14.13 16.75 6.74
N GLU A 54 15.35 17.08 7.16
CA GLU A 54 15.96 18.37 6.78
C GLU A 54 16.17 18.45 5.26
N PRO A 55 15.90 19.60 4.62
CA PRO A 55 15.71 20.94 5.21
C PRO A 55 14.26 21.33 5.54
N ALA A 56 13.25 20.51 5.22
CA ALA A 56 11.84 20.88 5.43
C ALA A 56 11.48 21.02 6.92
N LEU A 57 12.08 20.21 7.80
CA LEU A 57 11.95 20.36 9.24
C LEU A 57 12.35 21.77 9.71
N GLY A 58 13.47 22.29 9.19
CA GLY A 58 13.94 23.64 9.52
C GLY A 58 13.00 24.74 9.03
N ILE A 59 12.30 24.52 7.91
CA ILE A 59 11.26 25.43 7.41
C ILE A 59 10.01 25.38 8.31
N LEU A 60 9.61 24.18 8.74
CA LEU A 60 8.50 23.97 9.68
C LEU A 60 8.75 24.73 10.99
N HIS A 61 9.94 24.59 11.58
CA HIS A 61 10.31 25.29 12.81
C HIS A 61 10.42 26.81 12.61
N LYS A 62 10.91 27.28 11.45
CA LYS A 62 10.91 28.72 11.12
C LYS A 62 9.50 29.28 10.96
N MET A 63 8.55 28.50 10.44
CA MET A 63 7.14 28.90 10.34
C MET A 63 6.48 28.95 11.73
N GLN A 64 6.78 27.97 12.60
CA GLN A 64 6.31 27.96 13.99
C GLN A 64 6.85 29.13 14.81
N SER A 65 8.14 29.45 14.67
CA SER A 65 8.82 30.46 15.50
C SER A 65 8.82 31.88 14.92
N GLY A 66 8.73 32.02 13.59
CA GLY A 66 8.99 33.28 12.90
C GLY A 66 7.76 34.06 12.42
N ASN A 67 6.57 33.45 12.32
CA ASN A 67 5.38 34.15 11.81
C ASN A 67 4.04 33.55 12.29
N PRO A 68 3.52 33.96 13.46
CA PRO A 68 2.30 33.38 14.05
C PRO A 68 1.04 33.59 13.20
N ALA A 69 0.95 34.67 12.42
CA ALA A 69 -0.18 34.94 11.53
C ALA A 69 -0.23 33.99 10.31
N ALA A 70 0.93 33.53 9.83
CA ALA A 70 0.99 32.51 8.79
C ALA A 70 0.64 31.12 9.36
N LEU A 71 1.03 30.85 10.61
CA LEU A 71 0.68 29.62 11.31
C LEU A 71 -0.83 29.51 11.57
N GLU A 72 -1.52 30.58 11.96
CA GLU A 72 -2.98 30.58 12.14
C GLU A 72 -3.72 30.26 10.82
N LYS A 73 -3.35 30.93 9.71
CA LYS A 73 -3.91 30.60 8.39
C LYS A 73 -3.60 29.17 7.95
N PHE A 74 -2.45 28.63 8.35
CA PHE A 74 -2.11 27.24 8.08
C PHE A 74 -2.95 26.28 8.93
N LYS A 75 -3.26 26.64 10.17
CA LYS A 75 -4.17 25.90 11.05
C LYS A 75 -5.62 25.92 10.55
N ASP A 76 -6.05 26.96 9.85
CA ASP A 76 -7.38 26.96 9.18
C ASP A 76 -7.48 25.83 8.13
N ALA A 77 -6.38 25.53 7.44
CA ALA A 77 -6.30 24.42 6.48
C ALA A 77 -5.91 23.08 7.14
N MET A 78 -5.19 23.11 8.25
CA MET A 78 -4.69 21.95 8.98
C MET A 78 -4.93 22.12 10.51
N PRO A 79 -6.17 21.89 10.98
CA PRO A 79 -6.58 22.24 12.34
C PRO A 79 -5.82 21.50 13.45
N HIS A 80 -5.24 20.34 13.13
CA HIS A 80 -4.52 19.48 14.08
C HIS A 80 -2.99 19.58 13.96
N PHE A 81 -2.47 20.61 13.29
CA PHE A 81 -1.03 20.84 13.14
C PHE A 81 -0.29 20.74 14.51
N PRO A 82 0.84 19.99 14.59
CA PRO A 82 1.66 19.44 13.51
C PRO A 82 1.25 18.05 13.00
N LYS A 83 0.14 17.49 13.48
CA LYS A 83 -0.34 16.17 13.09
C LYS A 83 -1.34 16.28 11.93
N MET A 84 -1.13 15.50 10.88
CA MET A 84 -2.07 15.38 9.77
C MET A 84 -3.34 14.64 10.21
N GLU A 85 -4.45 14.91 9.52
CA GLU A 85 -5.70 14.19 9.74
C GLU A 85 -5.53 12.70 9.42
N PRO A 86 -5.95 11.79 10.31
CA PRO A 86 -5.76 10.37 10.12
C PRO A 86 -6.57 9.85 8.93
N VAL A 87 -5.91 9.16 8.00
CA VAL A 87 -6.59 8.49 6.87
C VAL A 87 -7.01 7.09 7.30
N SER A 88 -8.05 7.01 8.13
CA SER A 88 -8.55 5.75 8.70
C SER A 88 -8.93 4.70 7.63
N ALA A 89 -9.28 5.12 6.42
CA ALA A 89 -9.55 4.24 5.29
C ALA A 89 -8.37 3.30 4.95
N LEU A 90 -7.12 3.66 5.30
CA LEU A 90 -5.96 2.79 5.12
C LEU A 90 -5.99 1.53 6.00
N TYR A 91 -6.73 1.53 7.12
CA TYR A 91 -6.96 0.29 7.88
C TYR A 91 -7.76 -0.74 7.08
N ALA A 92 -8.58 -0.30 6.10
CA ALA A 92 -9.28 -1.23 5.21
C ALA A 92 -8.31 -2.01 4.32
N VAL A 93 -7.14 -1.45 3.97
CA VAL A 93 -6.08 -2.15 3.22
C VAL A 93 -5.46 -3.26 4.06
N LEU A 94 -5.21 -3.01 5.35
CA LEU A 94 -4.73 -4.02 6.29
C LEU A 94 -5.75 -5.16 6.44
N ILE A 95 -7.01 -4.82 6.66
CA ILE A 95 -8.10 -5.80 6.78
C ILE A 95 -8.23 -6.60 5.47
N GLY A 96 -8.21 -5.94 4.31
CA GLY A 96 -8.28 -6.58 2.99
C GLY A 96 -7.14 -7.59 2.78
N THR A 97 -5.92 -7.23 3.22
CA THR A 97 -4.75 -8.11 3.17
C THR A 97 -4.93 -9.36 4.03
N VAL A 98 -5.41 -9.19 5.27
CA VAL A 98 -5.66 -10.32 6.18
C VAL A 98 -6.76 -11.23 5.62
N ILE A 99 -7.84 -10.65 5.11
CA ILE A 99 -8.93 -11.41 4.48
C ILE A 99 -8.41 -12.18 3.25
N ALA A 100 -7.55 -11.58 2.42
CA ALA A 100 -6.94 -12.25 1.28
C ALA A 100 -6.09 -13.46 1.71
N ALA A 101 -5.32 -13.33 2.80
CA ALA A 101 -4.55 -14.43 3.38
C ALA A 101 -5.45 -15.54 3.94
N VAL A 102 -6.53 -15.19 4.64
CA VAL A 102 -7.51 -16.15 5.17
C VAL A 102 -8.18 -16.92 4.02
N PHE A 103 -8.65 -16.21 2.99
CA PHE A 103 -9.24 -16.86 1.82
C PHE A 103 -8.26 -17.74 1.07
N ALA A 104 -6.95 -17.45 1.09
CA ALA A 104 -5.96 -18.31 0.45
C ALA A 104 -6.00 -19.76 0.98
N LEU A 105 -6.38 -19.93 2.25
CA LEU A 105 -6.48 -21.23 2.91
C LEU A 105 -7.71 -22.04 2.49
N PHE A 106 -8.80 -21.38 2.07
CA PHE A 106 -10.09 -22.01 1.80
C PHE A 106 -10.50 -21.91 0.33
N THR A 107 -10.44 -20.71 -0.24
CA THR A 107 -10.97 -20.36 -1.56
C THR A 107 -9.94 -19.55 -2.36
N PRO A 108 -9.19 -20.18 -3.29
CA PRO A 108 -8.19 -19.50 -4.10
C PRO A 108 -8.74 -18.29 -4.87
N LEU A 109 -9.98 -18.38 -5.37
CA LEU A 109 -10.62 -17.28 -6.10
C LEU A 109 -10.92 -16.06 -5.21
N GLY A 110 -11.40 -16.30 -3.98
CA GLY A 110 -11.65 -15.22 -3.01
C GLY A 110 -10.37 -14.50 -2.61
N SER A 111 -9.27 -15.24 -2.47
CA SER A 111 -7.95 -14.68 -2.17
C SER A 111 -7.42 -13.80 -3.30
N ILE A 112 -7.56 -14.23 -4.56
CA ILE A 112 -7.21 -13.44 -5.74
C ILE A 112 -8.01 -12.15 -5.78
N ALA A 113 -9.34 -12.22 -5.65
CA ALA A 113 -10.21 -11.05 -5.71
C ALA A 113 -9.84 -10.02 -4.62
N MET A 114 -9.72 -10.47 -3.36
CA MET A 114 -9.38 -9.59 -2.24
C MET A 114 -7.97 -9.02 -2.36
N GLY A 115 -6.99 -9.81 -2.79
CA GLY A 115 -5.64 -9.34 -3.05
C GLY A 115 -5.60 -8.25 -4.11
N MET A 116 -6.26 -8.47 -5.25
CA MET A 116 -6.29 -7.49 -6.36
C MET A 116 -7.02 -6.20 -5.98
N ILE A 117 -8.16 -6.28 -5.28
CA ILE A 117 -8.87 -5.11 -4.77
C ILE A 117 -7.99 -4.32 -3.82
N THR A 118 -7.29 -5.01 -2.91
CA THR A 118 -6.37 -4.38 -1.96
C THR A 118 -5.23 -3.66 -2.69
N MET A 119 -4.66 -4.29 -3.73
CA MET A 119 -3.64 -3.67 -4.58
C MET A 119 -4.17 -2.39 -5.26
N VAL A 120 -5.32 -2.47 -5.92
CA VAL A 120 -5.93 -1.31 -6.60
C VAL A 120 -6.23 -0.19 -5.62
N ALA A 121 -6.75 -0.51 -4.43
CA ALA A 121 -7.04 0.48 -3.39
C ALA A 121 -5.78 1.23 -2.92
N MET A 122 -4.65 0.53 -2.75
CA MET A 122 -3.38 1.19 -2.40
C MET A 122 -2.90 2.16 -3.49
N TRP A 123 -2.94 1.74 -4.76
CA TRP A 123 -2.51 2.58 -5.87
C TRP A 123 -3.46 3.77 -6.09
N PHE A 124 -4.75 3.56 -5.91
CA PHE A 124 -5.74 4.64 -5.98
C PHE A 124 -5.52 5.67 -4.87
N PHE A 125 -5.23 5.22 -3.65
CA PHE A 125 -4.88 6.11 -2.54
C PHE A 125 -3.63 6.94 -2.85
N LEU A 126 -2.57 6.31 -3.38
CA LEU A 126 -1.36 7.03 -3.79
C LEU A 126 -1.66 8.09 -4.87
N ALA A 127 -2.50 7.76 -5.84
CA ALA A 127 -2.93 8.71 -6.87
C ALA A 127 -3.69 9.90 -6.28
N GLN A 128 -4.59 9.65 -5.31
CA GLN A 128 -5.28 10.71 -4.58
C GLN A 128 -4.33 11.61 -3.78
N LEU A 129 -3.33 11.03 -3.09
CA LEU A 129 -2.32 11.82 -2.38
C LEU A 129 -1.59 12.79 -3.33
N GLY A 130 -1.22 12.34 -4.53
CA GLY A 130 -0.62 13.20 -5.55
C GLY A 130 -1.55 14.33 -6.02
N GLN A 131 -2.86 14.05 -6.14
CA GLN A 131 -3.85 15.06 -6.56
C GLN A 131 -4.14 16.10 -5.47
N VAL A 132 -4.22 15.69 -4.20
CA VAL A 132 -4.45 16.60 -3.08
C VAL A 132 -3.34 17.65 -3.01
N ASN A 133 -2.08 17.25 -3.17
CA ASN A 133 -0.95 18.20 -3.22
C ASN A 133 -1.09 19.24 -4.34
N ALA A 134 -1.53 18.83 -5.53
CA ALA A 134 -1.75 19.76 -6.64
C ALA A 134 -2.90 20.75 -6.36
N SER A 135 -3.94 20.30 -5.63
CA SER A 135 -5.10 21.14 -5.29
C SER A 135 -4.85 22.15 -4.16
N MET A 136 -3.86 21.93 -3.29
CA MET A 136 -3.52 22.85 -2.20
C MET A 136 -2.66 24.05 -2.64
N GLY A 137 -2.40 24.22 -3.94
CA GLY A 137 -1.61 25.35 -4.45
C GLY A 137 -0.13 25.31 -4.04
N ILE A 138 0.36 24.16 -3.56
CA ILE A 138 1.78 23.88 -3.30
C ILE A 138 2.27 22.90 -4.38
N PRO A 139 2.53 23.37 -5.62
CA PRO A 139 2.96 22.52 -6.74
C PRO A 139 4.37 21.92 -6.57
N LEU A 140 5.00 22.11 -5.42
CA LEU A 140 6.37 21.68 -5.16
C LEU A 140 6.44 20.25 -4.60
N LEU A 141 5.36 19.71 -4.03
CA LEU A 141 5.36 18.40 -3.36
C LEU A 141 4.95 17.28 -4.33
N LYS A 142 5.96 16.59 -4.87
CA LYS A 142 5.76 15.41 -5.70
C LYS A 142 5.62 14.16 -4.82
N VAL A 143 4.62 13.34 -5.11
CA VAL A 143 4.39 12.06 -4.42
C VAL A 143 4.73 10.93 -5.38
N GLU A 144 5.72 10.13 -5.02
CA GLU A 144 6.15 8.96 -5.78
C GLU A 144 5.87 7.66 -4.98
N PRO A 145 5.63 6.53 -5.66
CA PRO A 145 5.45 5.25 -4.99
C PRO A 145 6.73 4.85 -4.25
N GLY A 146 6.61 4.62 -2.94
CA GLY A 146 7.70 4.12 -2.11
C GLY A 146 7.94 2.62 -2.31
N PRO A 147 9.03 2.06 -1.75
CA PRO A 147 9.33 0.63 -1.85
C PRO A 147 8.24 -0.26 -1.24
N GLY A 148 7.50 0.22 -0.24
CA GLY A 148 6.42 -0.53 0.42
C GLY A 148 5.26 -0.87 -0.51
N ILE A 149 4.78 0.08 -1.31
CA ILE A 149 3.65 -0.17 -2.24
C ILE A 149 4.06 -1.12 -3.37
N GLN A 150 5.30 -1.02 -3.83
CA GLN A 150 5.85 -1.90 -4.85
C GLN A 150 6.02 -3.32 -4.32
N ALA A 151 6.64 -3.48 -3.14
CA ALA A 151 6.81 -4.77 -2.49
C ALA A 151 5.45 -5.43 -2.19
N ALA A 152 4.48 -4.67 -1.67
CA ALA A 152 3.11 -5.14 -1.44
C ALA A 152 2.47 -5.64 -2.75
N SER A 153 2.59 -4.88 -3.84
CA SER A 153 2.06 -5.25 -5.15
C SER A 153 2.71 -6.55 -5.68
N PHE A 154 4.03 -6.67 -5.58
CA PHE A 154 4.74 -7.89 -5.98
C PHE A 154 4.27 -9.11 -5.18
N MET A 155 4.13 -8.98 -3.86
CA MET A 155 3.66 -10.08 -3.01
C MET A 155 2.22 -10.49 -3.33
N ILE A 156 1.34 -9.53 -3.64
CA ILE A 156 -0.03 -9.81 -4.10
C ILE A 156 -0.02 -10.56 -5.44
N LEU A 157 0.83 -10.16 -6.38
CA LEU A 157 0.95 -10.83 -7.68
C LEU A 157 1.50 -12.25 -7.55
N ILE A 158 2.51 -12.45 -6.70
CA ILE A 158 3.04 -13.78 -6.38
C ILE A 158 1.95 -14.67 -5.77
N GLY A 159 1.23 -14.17 -4.76
CA GLY A 159 0.12 -14.88 -4.13
C GLY A 159 -0.98 -15.23 -5.14
N THR A 160 -1.29 -14.30 -6.04
CA THR A 160 -2.27 -14.49 -7.11
C THR A 160 -1.84 -15.59 -8.09
N ALA A 161 -0.58 -15.56 -8.53
CA ALA A 161 -0.02 -16.59 -9.41
C ALA A 161 -0.02 -17.98 -8.74
N MET A 162 0.33 -18.06 -7.46
CA MET A 162 0.29 -19.31 -6.69
C MET A 162 -1.15 -19.84 -6.54
N ASN A 163 -2.12 -18.97 -6.27
CA ASN A 163 -3.54 -19.34 -6.22
C ASN A 163 -4.06 -19.82 -7.58
N LEU A 164 -3.70 -19.15 -8.68
CA LEU A 164 -4.02 -19.60 -10.05
C LEU A 164 -3.41 -20.97 -10.36
N ALA A 165 -2.15 -21.19 -9.99
CA ALA A 165 -1.50 -22.50 -10.17
C ALA A 165 -2.23 -23.61 -9.40
N SER A 166 -2.79 -23.31 -8.22
CA SER A 166 -3.56 -24.27 -7.44
C SER A 166 -4.89 -24.67 -8.11
N ILE A 167 -5.47 -23.77 -8.92
CA ILE A 167 -6.70 -24.01 -9.70
C ILE A 167 -6.38 -24.77 -10.99
N ILE A 168 -5.35 -24.35 -11.73
CA ILE A 168 -5.05 -24.86 -13.08
C ILE A 168 -4.45 -26.27 -13.03
N ARG A 169 -3.57 -26.56 -12.06
CA ARG A 169 -2.86 -27.85 -11.97
C ARG A 169 -3.78 -29.08 -11.97
N PRO A 170 -4.85 -29.17 -11.14
CA PRO A 170 -5.74 -30.33 -11.17
C PRO A 170 -6.48 -30.47 -12.52
N ILE A 171 -6.90 -29.35 -13.12
CA ILE A 171 -7.56 -29.35 -14.44
C ILE A 171 -6.64 -29.92 -15.52
N VAL A 172 -5.37 -29.50 -15.52
CA VAL A 172 -4.36 -30.00 -16.47
C VAL A 172 -4.09 -31.49 -16.26
N ASP A 173 -3.98 -31.94 -15.02
CA ASP A 173 -3.75 -33.35 -14.69
C ASP A 173 -4.94 -34.23 -15.13
N GLU A 174 -6.18 -33.77 -14.95
CA GLU A 174 -7.37 -34.44 -15.46
C GLU A 174 -7.40 -34.51 -17.00
N ILE A 175 -7.05 -33.42 -17.69
CA ILE A 175 -7.00 -33.40 -19.16
C ILE A 175 -5.93 -34.37 -19.68
N LYS A 176 -4.76 -34.40 -19.03
CA LYS A 176 -3.68 -35.34 -19.37
C LYS A 176 -4.12 -36.78 -19.16
N ALA A 177 -4.77 -37.08 -18.03
CA ALA A 177 -5.31 -38.41 -17.75
C ALA A 177 -6.34 -38.85 -18.80
N LYS A 178 -7.28 -37.97 -19.17
CA LYS A 178 -8.28 -38.22 -20.22
C LYS A 178 -7.63 -38.47 -21.59
N ARG A 179 -6.58 -37.71 -21.95
CA ARG A 179 -5.83 -37.91 -23.20
C ARG A 179 -5.03 -39.21 -23.19
N ALA A 180 -4.45 -39.60 -22.06
CA ALA A 180 -3.72 -40.85 -21.92
C ALA A 180 -4.66 -42.07 -22.01
N ALA A 181 -5.86 -41.99 -21.42
CA ALA A 181 -6.88 -43.03 -21.52
C ALA A 181 -7.36 -43.22 -22.97
N LYS A 182 -7.60 -42.12 -23.72
CA LYS A 182 -7.99 -42.18 -25.14
C LYS A 182 -6.91 -42.75 -26.07
N LYS A 183 -5.63 -42.71 -25.71
CA LYS A 183 -4.55 -43.31 -26.51
C LYS A 183 -4.36 -44.82 -26.27
N LYS A 184 -4.96 -45.36 -25.21
CA LYS A 184 -4.88 -46.79 -24.84
C LYS A 184 -6.11 -47.60 -25.26
N SER A 185 -7.16 -46.93 -25.75
CA SER A 185 -8.34 -47.54 -26.39
C SER A 185 -8.20 -47.46 -27.90
#